data_AF-A0AAV8ZN36-F1
#
_entry.id   AF-A0AAV8ZN36-F1
#
_cell.length_a   1.000
_cell.length_b   1.000
_cell.length_c   1.000
_cell.angle_alpha   90.00
_cell.angle_beta   90.00
_cell.angle_gamma   90.00
#
_symmetry.space_group_name_H-M   'P 1'
#
loop_
_entity.id
_entity.type
_entity.pdbx_description
1 polymer ?
#
loop_
_entity_poly.entity_id
_entity_poly.type
_entity_poly.pdbx_seq_one_letter_code
_entity_poly.pdbx_strand_id
1 'polypeptide(L)' 'MFILIRINEILDKNDLERNPNPTETHGRCGYCSSKKNRKTRYRCHSCKCFLCLEHLKGVCEECASIVDE' A
#
# COMPACT_ATOMS: atom_id res chain seq x y z
N MET A 1 24.58 34.49 -12.57
CA MET A 1 23.53 34.27 -11.56
C MET A 1 22.85 32.96 -11.89
N PHE A 2 23.16 31.92 -11.13
CA PHE A 2 22.84 30.53 -11.42
C PHE A 2 21.40 30.19 -11.01
N ILE A 3 20.44 30.46 -11.88
CA ILE A 3 19.06 29.92 -11.75
C ILE A 3 18.93 28.73 -12.71
N LEU A 4 19.83 27.76 -12.58
CA LEU A 4 19.74 26.44 -13.20
C LEU A 4 19.76 25.37 -12.12
N ILE A 5 18.94 25.59 -11.09
CA ILE A 5 18.72 24.63 -10.01
C ILE A 5 17.55 23.74 -10.42
N ARG A 6 17.89 22.51 -10.82
CA ARG A 6 17.18 21.27 -10.44
C ARG A 6 15.73 21.07 -10.93
N ILE A 7 15.39 21.36 -12.19
CA ILE A 7 14.13 20.84 -12.76
C ILE A 7 14.28 19.36 -13.15
N ASN A 8 15.42 18.96 -13.71
CA ASN A 8 15.65 17.58 -14.18
C ASN A 8 15.79 16.53 -13.05
N GLU A 9 16.24 16.91 -11.85
CA GLU A 9 16.32 15.97 -10.71
C GLU A 9 14.99 15.74 -10.00
N ILE A 10 13.98 16.60 -10.22
CA ILE A 10 12.63 16.41 -9.66
C ILE A 10 11.81 15.46 -10.55
N LEU A 11 12.16 15.36 -11.84
CA LEU A 11 11.43 14.59 -12.86
C LEU A 11 11.91 13.14 -13.03
N ASP A 12 12.97 12.70 -12.34
CA ASP A 12 13.28 11.26 -12.21
C ASP A 12 12.37 10.60 -11.13
N LYS A 13 11.07 10.84 -11.25
CA LYS A 13 10.04 9.99 -10.66
C LYS A 13 9.47 9.16 -11.81
N ASN A 14 10.25 8.18 -12.24
CA ASN A 14 9.70 7.02 -12.92
C ASN A 14 8.87 6.24 -11.88
N ASP A 15 7.67 6.72 -11.57
CA ASP A 15 6.53 5.95 -11.05
C ASP A 15 6.04 4.97 -12.14
N LEU A 16 7.00 4.26 -12.77
CA LEU A 16 6.72 3.23 -13.73
C LEU A 16 6.09 2.06 -12.98
N GLU A 17 4.84 1.81 -13.38
CA GLU A 17 4.19 0.50 -13.38
C GLU A 17 3.37 0.15 -12.13
N ARG A 18 2.34 0.95 -11.86
CA ARG A 18 1.13 0.38 -11.24
C ARG A 18 0.25 -0.18 -12.35
N ASN A 19 0.49 -1.43 -12.74
CA ASN A 19 -0.42 -2.20 -13.58
C ASN A 19 -1.34 -3.08 -12.71
N PRO A 20 -2.60 -2.68 -12.41
CA PRO A 20 -3.56 -3.60 -11.82
C PRO A 20 -4.60 -4.05 -12.87
N ASN A 21 -4.35 -5.14 -13.59
CA ASN A 21 -5.36 -6.20 -13.78
C ASN A 21 -4.76 -7.45 -14.41
N PRO A 22 -5.18 -8.65 -13.97
CA PRO A 22 -6.30 -9.27 -14.71
C PRO A 22 -7.39 -9.99 -13.90
N THR A 23 -7.34 -10.06 -12.57
CA THR A 23 -8.41 -10.66 -11.76
C THR A 23 -8.41 -10.03 -10.36
N GLU A 24 -8.93 -8.81 -10.20
CA GLU A 24 -8.99 -8.15 -8.88
C GLU A 24 -9.94 -8.92 -7.95
N THR A 25 -9.41 -9.95 -7.29
CA THR A 25 -10.08 -10.65 -6.20
C THR A 25 -10.16 -9.67 -5.03
N HIS A 26 -11.30 -8.98 -4.97
CA HIS A 26 -11.65 -8.07 -3.90
C HIS A 26 -11.99 -8.89 -2.66
N GLY A 27 -11.32 -8.59 -1.56
CA GLY A 27 -11.56 -9.20 -0.28
C GLY A 27 -12.19 -8.24 0.71
N ARG A 28 -12.26 -8.70 1.94
CA ARG A 28 -12.76 -7.96 3.10
C ARG A 28 -11.62 -7.79 4.08
N CYS A 29 -11.52 -6.62 4.69
CA CYS A 29 -10.45 -6.37 5.65
C CYS A 29 -10.59 -7.29 6.87
N GLY A 30 -9.54 -8.06 7.19
CA GLY A 30 -9.53 -8.97 8.34
C GLY A 30 -9.49 -8.28 9.71
N TYR A 31 -9.05 -7.01 9.75
CA TYR A 31 -8.85 -6.25 10.98
C TYR A 31 -10.01 -5.29 11.28
N CYS A 32 -10.91 -5.08 10.33
CA CYS A 32 -12.13 -4.32 10.59
C CYS A 32 -13.09 -5.17 11.43
N SER A 33 -13.64 -4.60 12.51
CA SER A 33 -14.81 -5.19 13.18
C SER A 33 -15.95 -5.39 12.18
N SER A 34 -16.82 -6.38 12.39
CA SER A 34 -17.88 -6.78 11.45
C SER A 34 -18.78 -5.61 10.98
N LYS A 35 -18.99 -4.60 11.83
CA LYS A 35 -19.77 -3.39 11.51
C LYS A 35 -19.08 -2.47 10.47
N LYS A 36 -17.76 -2.51 10.40
CA LYS A 36 -16.92 -1.71 9.48
C LYS A 36 -16.27 -2.57 8.40
N ASN A 37 -16.74 -3.79 8.16
CA ASN A 37 -16.10 -4.76 7.27
C ASN A 37 -15.98 -4.25 5.81
N ARG A 38 -14.95 -3.43 5.56
CA ARG A 38 -14.76 -2.69 4.31
C ARG A 38 -14.24 -3.65 3.24
N LYS A 39 -14.84 -3.57 2.06
CA LYS A 39 -14.30 -4.21 0.85
C LYS A 39 -12.98 -3.52 0.49
N THR A 40 -11.99 -4.31 0.10
CA THR A 40 -10.67 -3.81 -0.23
C THR A 40 -9.98 -4.70 -1.27
N ARG A 41 -9.16 -4.07 -2.10
CA ARG A 41 -8.24 -4.74 -3.01
C ARG A 41 -6.81 -4.81 -2.48
N TYR A 42 -6.53 -4.06 -1.41
CA TYR A 42 -5.18 -3.98 -0.86
C TYR A 42 -4.87 -5.20 0.01
N ARG A 43 -3.62 -5.65 -0.08
CA ARG A 43 -3.11 -6.81 0.67
C ARG A 43 -1.83 -6.44 1.40
N CYS A 44 -1.63 -7.05 2.57
CA CYS A 44 -0.36 -7.01 3.28
C CYS A 44 0.75 -7.53 2.35
N HIS A 45 1.89 -6.84 2.29
CA HIS A 45 3.00 -7.29 1.45
C HIS A 45 3.56 -8.64 1.90
N SER A 46 3.60 -8.89 3.21
CA SER A 46 4.17 -10.09 3.83
C SER A 46 3.20 -11.28 3.83
N CYS A 47 2.03 -11.15 4.48
CA CYS A 47 1.10 -12.26 4.66
C CYS A 47 -0.04 -12.32 3.62
N LYS A 48 -0.11 -11.37 2.69
CA LYS A 48 -1.14 -11.25 1.64
C LYS A 48 -2.60 -11.15 2.15
N CYS A 49 -2.83 -10.95 3.44
CA CYS A 49 -4.15 -10.71 4.02
C CYS A 49 -4.76 -9.39 3.50
N PHE A 50 -6.08 -9.34 3.34
CA PHE A 50 -6.80 -8.16 2.88
C PHE A 50 -6.88 -7.07 3.95
N LEU A 51 -6.53 -5.85 3.57
CA LEU A 51 -6.47 -4.68 4.44
C LEU A 51 -7.19 -3.49 3.84
N CYS A 52 -8.01 -2.78 4.61
CA CYS A 52 -8.52 -1.47 4.17
C CYS A 52 -7.40 -0.43 4.26
N LEU A 53 -7.62 0.75 3.67
CA LEU A 53 -6.62 1.84 3.68
C LEU A 53 -6.25 2.32 5.09
N GLU A 54 -7.14 2.18 6.07
CA GLU A 54 -6.86 2.54 7.48
C GLU A 54 -5.90 1.54 8.15
N HIS A 55 -6.00 0.25 7.79
CA HIS A 55 -5.17 -0.83 8.34
C HIS A 55 -3.93 -1.14 7.48
N LEU A 56 -3.81 -0.53 6.30
CA LEU A 56 -2.68 -0.73 5.40
C LEU A 56 -1.61 0.35 5.65
N LYS A 57 -0.74 0.10 6.63
CA LYS A 57 0.47 0.91 6.89
C LYS A 57 1.70 0.30 6.21
N GLY A 58 1.53 -0.21 4.98
CA GLY A 58 2.54 -1.00 4.25
C GLY A 58 2.44 -2.52 4.48
N VAL A 59 2.33 -2.94 5.74
CA VAL A 59 2.04 -4.33 6.17
C VAL A 59 0.86 -4.34 7.16
N CYS A 60 0.32 -5.53 7.49
CA CYS A 60 -0.67 -5.63 8.57
C CYS A 60 0.00 -5.44 9.94
N GLU A 61 -0.81 -5.15 10.97
CA GLU A 61 -0.33 -4.88 12.33
C GLU A 61 0.48 -6.07 12.89
N GLU A 62 0.03 -7.30 12.66
CA GLU A 62 0.76 -8.50 13.11
C GLU A 62 2.12 -8.64 12.43
N CYS A 63 2.20 -8.36 11.13
CA CYS A 63 3.48 -8.40 10.43
C CYS A 63 4.39 -7.24 10.81
N ALA A 64 3.84 -6.10 11.24
CA ALA A 64 4.63 -4.99 11.75
C ALA A 64 5.31 -5.35 13.08
N SER A 65 4.57 -6.00 13.99
CA SER A 65 5.07 -6.37 15.33
C SER A 65 6.22 -7.40 15.34
N ILE A 66 6.50 -8.07 14.21
CA ILE A 66 7.60 -9.06 14.10
C ILE A 66 8.95 -8.37 13.83
N VAL A 67 8.95 -7.11 13.39
CA VAL A 67 10.16 -6.40 12.92
C VAL A 67 10.81 -5.55 14.03
N ASP A 68 10.21 -5.50 15.23
CA ASP A 68 10.66 -4.69 16.37
C ASP A 68 11.48 -5.48 17.42
N GLU A 69 12.10 -6.61 17.05
CA GLU A 69 13.05 -7.38 17.89
C GLU A 69 14.35 -7.74 17.17
#